data_AF-A0A9W9ZWE4-F1
#
_entry.id   AF-A0A9W9ZWE4-F1
#
_cell.length_a   1.000
_cell.length_b   1.000
_cell.length_c   1.000
_cell.angle_alpha   90.00
_cell.angle_beta   90.00
_cell.angle_gamma   90.00
#
_symmetry.space_group_name_H-M   'P 1'
#
loop_
_entity.id
_entity.type
_entity.pdbx_description
1 polymer ?
#
loop_
_entity_poly.entity_id
_entity_poly.type
_entity_poly.pdbx_seq_one_letter_code
_entity_poly.pdbx_strand_id
1 'polypeptide(L)'
;MTESVLVDWKKCILCQKSTSEVLQCPADSKRKDLGSGYESLGNNLRRFQELGCLPLKTDILSFDKDGRLTQILKEKSAKWHKSCRDKFSNLKLQRAEKRGTEGEEEHGANKSARRSHSAGEKESVSRCFFCEEGSGELHRASTFNLDANVRRCAFQTNDSSLLAKLSAGDMVAIDALYHTQCLTSLYRRAQNAAKSEPEHTDEVMNCGIALAELVSFIEESRIDSVTPVFKLADLANMYASRLKQMGADSSSRIHTTRLKERILVHCPYLQEFKDGRNIMLMANEDVGIAIRKAVEENCDNDAIILAKAAKIVRRDLLAMEKTDFHGKFENDCQEKSVSQSLLSLVKMIMGGPNIETQSSNVIEAQATLTIAQLIRFNCTVRRRKDTLAMYHTKEREPPLPIYLGLLLHAETRKRGLVDKMCDLGMSVSYNRVLEISTEMGNAVCTRFAAEKIVSENGGQEREAIITQATEPLKRLQTLPGEYANVPPVQPWKEEPSVPVTSVPMTGELTDLPSLLKTQYKWLEHMKDVLDGIAAEANQDMCVSWSAFHASRVLHSPLGQPT
;
A
#
# COMPACT_ATOMS: atom_id res chain seq x y z
N MET A 1 -4.46 -20.04 65.63
CA MET A 1 -3.61 -20.24 64.43
C MET A 1 -4.52 -20.19 63.23
N THR A 2 -4.62 -19.04 62.56
CA THR A 2 -5.48 -18.85 61.38
C THR A 2 -4.80 -19.42 60.16
N GLU A 3 -5.38 -20.47 59.58
CA GLU A 3 -4.97 -21.04 58.29
C GLU A 3 -4.84 -19.94 57.24
N SER A 4 -3.62 -19.72 56.75
CA SER A 4 -3.36 -18.86 55.61
C SER A 4 -3.93 -19.52 54.36
N VAL A 5 -5.03 -19.00 53.83
CA VAL A 5 -5.61 -19.49 52.58
C VAL A 5 -4.62 -19.25 51.44
N LEU A 6 -3.99 -20.32 50.97
CA LEU A 6 -3.06 -20.32 49.83
C LEU A 6 -3.86 -20.28 48.53
N VAL A 7 -4.07 -19.07 47.99
CA VAL A 7 -4.63 -18.87 46.64
C VAL A 7 -3.55 -19.09 45.58
N ASP A 8 -3.79 -20.02 44.66
CA ASP A 8 -2.90 -20.27 43.52
C ASP A 8 -3.26 -19.32 42.36
N TRP A 9 -2.45 -18.28 42.18
CA TRP A 9 -2.62 -17.27 41.13
C TRP A 9 -2.37 -17.78 39.71
N LYS A 10 -1.81 -19.00 39.55
CA LYS A 10 -1.67 -19.64 38.23
C LYS A 10 -2.97 -20.31 37.77
N LYS A 11 -3.91 -20.57 38.69
CA LYS A 11 -5.22 -21.17 38.40
C LYS A 11 -6.31 -20.10 38.30
N CYS A 12 -7.52 -20.52 37.92
CA CYS A 12 -8.68 -19.64 37.94
C CYS A 12 -8.91 -19.15 39.36
N ILE A 13 -8.80 -17.83 39.57
CA ILE A 13 -8.94 -17.24 40.89
C ILE A 13 -10.31 -17.57 41.52
N LEU A 14 -11.38 -17.58 40.72
CA LEU A 14 -12.77 -17.74 41.19
C LEU A 14 -13.14 -19.16 41.61
N CYS A 15 -12.46 -20.19 41.10
CA CYS A 15 -12.80 -21.58 41.40
C CYS A 15 -11.63 -22.46 41.85
N GLN A 16 -10.39 -21.95 41.79
CA GLN A 16 -9.15 -22.64 42.17
C GLN A 16 -8.92 -24.02 41.50
N LYS A 17 -9.64 -24.31 40.41
CA LYS A 17 -9.55 -25.55 39.64
C LYS A 17 -8.84 -25.33 38.31
N SER A 18 -8.07 -26.33 37.88
CA SER A 18 -7.60 -26.43 36.50
C SER A 18 -8.69 -27.11 35.67
N THR A 19 -9.21 -26.43 34.65
CA THR A 19 -10.18 -27.01 33.72
C THR A 19 -9.61 -27.01 32.30
N SER A 20 -10.28 -27.66 31.36
CA SER A 20 -9.92 -27.61 29.93
C SER A 20 -10.18 -26.22 29.30
N GLU A 21 -10.86 -25.32 30.02
CA GLU A 21 -11.15 -23.97 29.55
C GLU A 21 -9.91 -23.07 29.69
N VAL A 22 -9.59 -22.30 28.64
CA VAL A 22 -8.45 -21.38 28.63
C VAL A 22 -8.68 -20.25 29.63
N LEU A 23 -7.67 -20.01 30.47
CA LEU A 23 -7.66 -18.91 31.45
C LEU A 23 -7.51 -17.55 30.76
N GLN A 24 -8.39 -16.61 31.11
CA GLN A 24 -8.37 -15.24 30.64
C GLN A 24 -7.68 -14.32 31.66
N CYS A 25 -6.78 -13.47 31.18
CA CYS A 25 -6.08 -12.45 31.95
C CYS A 25 -6.42 -11.07 31.37
N PRO A 26 -7.13 -10.18 32.10
CA PRO A 26 -7.43 -8.84 31.62
C PRO A 26 -6.23 -7.94 31.36
N ALA A 27 -5.07 -8.25 31.95
CA ALA A 27 -3.82 -7.54 31.65
C ALA A 27 -3.32 -7.81 30.22
N ASP A 28 -3.69 -8.95 29.63
CA ASP A 28 -3.32 -9.36 28.27
C ASP A 28 -4.34 -8.89 27.21
N SER A 29 -5.29 -8.03 27.59
CA SER A 29 -6.34 -7.52 26.70
C SER A 29 -5.78 -6.53 25.67
N LYS A 30 -6.15 -6.68 24.39
CA LYS A 30 -5.72 -5.73 23.32
C LYS A 30 -6.50 -4.40 23.31
N ARG A 31 -7.33 -4.13 24.31
CA ARG A 31 -8.19 -2.93 24.37
C ARG A 31 -7.45 -1.74 24.99
N LYS A 32 -7.89 -0.51 24.68
CA LYS A 32 -7.29 0.75 25.21
C LYS A 32 -7.39 0.85 26.74
N ASP A 33 -8.38 0.19 27.35
CA ASP A 33 -8.65 0.11 28.79
C ASP A 33 -8.05 -1.18 29.41
N LEU A 34 -6.72 -1.30 29.34
CA LEU A 34 -5.97 -2.43 29.90
C LEU A 34 -6.35 -2.68 31.38
N GLY A 35 -6.82 -3.89 31.69
CA GLY A 35 -7.16 -4.27 33.06
C GLY A 35 -8.53 -3.81 33.59
N SER A 36 -9.40 -3.19 32.78
CA SER A 36 -10.78 -2.82 33.19
C SER A 36 -11.61 -4.02 33.67
N GLY A 37 -11.28 -5.22 33.17
CA GLY A 37 -11.89 -6.48 33.62
C GLY A 37 -11.69 -6.77 35.11
N TYR A 38 -10.59 -6.30 35.72
CA TYR A 38 -10.35 -6.44 37.16
C TYR A 38 -11.27 -5.55 37.99
N GLU A 39 -11.49 -4.31 37.56
CA GLU A 39 -12.39 -3.36 38.23
C GLU A 39 -13.83 -3.87 38.22
N SER A 40 -14.32 -4.30 37.06
CA SER A 40 -15.65 -4.89 36.97
C SER A 40 -15.78 -6.17 37.81
N LEU A 41 -14.71 -6.96 37.97
CA LEU A 41 -14.79 -8.18 38.80
C LEU A 41 -14.88 -7.83 40.27
N GLY A 42 -13.97 -6.97 40.73
CA GLY A 42 -13.87 -6.57 42.13
C GLY A 42 -15.16 -5.93 42.61
N ASN A 43 -15.73 -5.02 41.81
CA ASN A 43 -16.99 -4.36 42.13
C ASN A 43 -18.16 -5.36 42.21
N ASN A 44 -18.26 -6.28 41.25
CA ASN A 44 -19.35 -7.27 41.27
C ASN A 44 -19.19 -8.25 42.43
N LEU A 45 -17.97 -8.72 42.71
CA LEU A 45 -17.70 -9.63 43.83
C LEU A 45 -18.13 -9.03 45.17
N ARG A 46 -17.82 -7.75 45.42
CA ARG A 46 -18.29 -7.04 46.62
C ARG A 46 -19.80 -6.98 46.70
N ARG A 47 -20.47 -6.54 45.63
CA ARG A 47 -21.93 -6.42 45.64
C ARG A 47 -22.64 -7.76 45.81
N PHE A 48 -22.12 -8.84 45.20
CA PHE A 48 -22.66 -10.18 45.46
C PHE A 48 -22.43 -10.65 46.92
N GLN A 49 -21.34 -10.21 47.56
CA GLN A 49 -21.09 -10.48 48.97
C GLN A 49 -22.01 -9.66 49.89
N GLU A 50 -22.22 -8.38 49.59
CA GLU A 50 -23.16 -7.49 50.28
C GLU A 50 -24.60 -8.04 50.22
N LEU A 51 -24.99 -8.60 49.06
CA LEU A 51 -26.28 -9.26 48.87
C LEU A 51 -26.36 -10.68 49.44
N GLY A 52 -25.28 -11.21 50.04
CA GLY A 52 -25.25 -12.56 50.63
C GLY A 52 -25.43 -13.72 49.63
N CYS A 53 -25.30 -13.47 48.32
CA CYS A 53 -25.68 -14.42 47.27
C CYS A 53 -24.53 -14.75 46.31
N LEU A 54 -23.36 -15.10 46.86
CA LEU A 54 -22.17 -15.44 46.08
C LEU A 54 -22.40 -16.69 45.19
N PRO A 55 -22.33 -16.56 43.85
CA PRO A 55 -22.56 -17.69 42.92
C PRO A 55 -21.52 -18.83 43.00
N LEU A 56 -20.37 -18.55 43.60
CA LEU A 56 -19.26 -19.48 43.81
C LEU A 56 -18.63 -19.17 45.17
N LYS A 57 -18.33 -20.21 45.95
CA LYS A 57 -17.46 -20.08 47.13
C LYS A 57 -16.06 -19.72 46.63
N THR A 58 -15.63 -18.49 46.93
CA THR A 58 -14.33 -17.96 46.51
C THR A 58 -13.65 -17.32 47.70
N ASP A 59 -12.43 -17.75 47.99
CA ASP A 59 -11.67 -17.25 49.14
C ASP A 59 -10.97 -15.92 48.85
N ILE A 60 -11.07 -15.41 47.61
CA ILE A 60 -10.47 -14.14 47.18
C ILE A 60 -10.97 -12.96 48.03
N LEU A 61 -12.22 -13.01 48.48
CA LEU A 61 -12.83 -11.94 49.27
C LEU A 61 -12.16 -11.78 50.66
N SER A 62 -11.45 -12.80 51.15
CA SER A 62 -10.66 -12.71 52.39
C SER A 62 -9.49 -11.71 52.29
N PHE A 63 -9.08 -11.35 51.07
CA PHE A 63 -8.02 -10.38 50.79
C PHE A 63 -8.54 -8.93 50.65
N ASP A 64 -9.86 -8.71 50.72
CA ASP A 64 -10.47 -7.39 50.53
C ASP A 64 -10.68 -6.63 51.84
N LYS A 65 -9.74 -6.75 52.80
CA LYS A 65 -9.88 -6.12 54.13
C LYS A 65 -9.88 -4.59 54.08
N ASP A 66 -9.28 -3.99 53.05
CA ASP A 66 -9.11 -2.54 52.91
C ASP A 66 -9.72 -1.98 51.61
N GLY A 67 -10.62 -2.72 50.96
CA GLY A 67 -11.15 -2.30 49.65
C GLY A 67 -10.11 -2.30 48.53
N ARG A 68 -8.99 -3.02 48.70
CA ARG A 68 -7.87 -3.09 47.74
C ARG A 68 -7.92 -4.29 46.81
N LEU A 69 -9.02 -5.07 46.80
CA LEU A 69 -9.12 -6.28 45.98
C LEU A 69 -8.76 -6.06 44.51
N THR A 70 -9.31 -5.03 43.87
CA THR A 70 -9.02 -4.72 42.46
C THR A 70 -7.52 -4.47 42.21
N GLN A 71 -6.84 -3.81 43.15
CA GLN A 71 -5.41 -3.54 43.06
C GLN A 71 -4.59 -4.84 43.20
N ILE A 72 -4.97 -5.72 44.12
CA ILE A 72 -4.33 -7.03 44.31
C ILE A 72 -4.50 -7.91 43.06
N LEU A 73 -5.68 -7.91 42.45
CA LEU A 73 -5.95 -8.65 41.21
C LEU A 73 -5.08 -8.15 40.04
N LYS A 74 -4.84 -6.84 39.95
CA LYS A 74 -3.94 -6.22 38.96
C LYS A 74 -2.48 -6.60 39.22
N GLU A 75 -2.00 -6.42 40.46
CA GLU A 75 -0.60 -6.69 40.84
C GLU A 75 -0.20 -8.17 40.68
N LYS A 76 -1.15 -9.09 40.89
CA LYS A 76 -0.92 -10.54 40.77
C LYS A 76 -1.32 -11.12 39.41
N SER A 77 -1.72 -10.27 38.44
CA SER A 77 -2.16 -10.68 37.10
C SER A 77 -3.15 -11.85 37.13
N ALA A 78 -4.22 -11.68 37.92
CA ALA A 78 -5.17 -12.72 38.21
C ALA A 78 -5.86 -13.27 36.95
N LYS A 79 -6.04 -14.59 36.89
CA LYS A 79 -6.63 -15.27 35.73
C LYS A 79 -7.92 -15.98 36.09
N TRP A 80 -8.86 -16.10 35.16
CA TRP A 80 -10.11 -16.82 35.38
C TRP A 80 -10.66 -17.49 34.12
N HIS A 81 -11.50 -18.50 34.30
CA HIS A 81 -12.32 -19.04 33.23
C HIS A 81 -13.42 -18.04 32.84
N LYS A 82 -13.78 -17.98 31.55
CA LYS A 82 -14.91 -17.16 31.07
C LYS A 82 -16.21 -17.61 31.72
N SER A 83 -16.44 -18.93 31.80
CA SER A 83 -17.61 -19.52 32.45
C SER A 83 -17.75 -19.12 33.93
N CYS A 84 -16.63 -19.01 34.65
CA CYS A 84 -16.60 -18.57 36.04
C CYS A 84 -16.91 -17.08 36.14
N ARG A 85 -16.35 -16.26 35.24
CA ARG A 85 -16.61 -14.82 35.20
C ARG A 85 -18.06 -14.49 34.85
N ASP A 86 -18.67 -15.22 33.93
CA ASP A 86 -20.05 -15.00 33.51
C ASP A 86 -21.07 -15.21 34.65
N LYS A 87 -20.69 -15.91 35.73
CA LYS A 87 -21.48 -16.00 36.96
C LYS A 87 -21.53 -14.68 37.74
N PHE A 88 -20.50 -13.85 37.62
CA PHE A 88 -20.39 -12.52 38.24
C PHE A 88 -20.62 -11.39 37.23
N SER A 89 -21.48 -11.61 36.23
CA SER A 89 -21.82 -10.59 35.22
C SER A 89 -22.79 -9.54 35.77
N ASN A 90 -22.77 -8.33 35.21
CA ASN A 90 -23.66 -7.23 35.62
C ASN A 90 -25.15 -7.61 35.52
N LEU A 91 -25.53 -8.40 34.51
CA LEU A 91 -26.92 -8.85 34.35
C LEU A 91 -27.36 -9.78 35.48
N LYS A 92 -26.47 -10.67 35.96
CA LYS A 92 -26.76 -11.53 37.10
C LYS A 92 -26.80 -10.74 38.41
N LEU A 93 -25.96 -9.72 38.53
CA LEU A 93 -25.97 -8.82 39.67
C LEU A 93 -27.29 -8.06 39.76
N GLN A 94 -27.74 -7.44 38.67
CA GLN A 94 -29.03 -6.74 38.62
C GLN A 94 -30.22 -7.66 38.96
N ARG A 95 -30.15 -8.94 38.55
CA ARG A 95 -31.17 -9.94 38.92
C ARG A 95 -31.12 -10.29 40.41
N ALA A 96 -29.93 -10.34 41.01
CA ALA A 96 -29.76 -10.58 42.44
C ALA A 96 -30.22 -9.37 43.26
N GLU A 97 -29.87 -8.15 42.84
CA GLU A 97 -30.34 -6.89 43.44
C GLU A 97 -31.87 -6.82 43.45
N LYS A 98 -32.54 -7.17 42.33
CA LYS A 98 -34.01 -7.23 42.25
C LYS A 98 -34.65 -8.21 43.23
N ARG A 99 -34.01 -9.36 43.48
CA ARG A 99 -34.48 -10.34 44.48
C ARG A 99 -34.30 -9.85 45.92
N GLY A 100 -33.36 -8.94 46.17
CA GLY A 100 -33.13 -8.33 47.48
C GLY A 100 -34.06 -7.17 47.80
N THR A 101 -34.58 -6.46 46.77
CA THR A 101 -35.52 -5.34 46.94
C THR A 101 -36.99 -5.75 47.11
N GLU A 102 -37.32 -7.02 46.85
CA GLU A 102 -38.67 -7.60 47.03
C GLU A 102 -38.76 -8.45 48.31
N GLY A 103 -38.12 -8.02 49.40
CA GLY A 103 -37.93 -8.85 50.61
C GLY A 103 -39.22 -9.33 51.29
N GLU A 104 -39.14 -10.56 51.84
CA GLU A 104 -40.03 -11.20 52.82
C GLU A 104 -41.28 -11.95 52.30
N GLU A 105 -41.07 -13.12 51.67
CA GLU A 105 -41.72 -14.35 52.14
C GLU A 105 -40.69 -15.48 52.09
N GLU A 106 -40.29 -15.98 53.26
CA GLU A 106 -39.57 -17.24 53.40
C GLU A 106 -40.34 -18.35 52.69
N HIS A 107 -39.69 -19.19 51.89
CA HIS A 107 -39.93 -20.64 51.88
C HIS A 107 -38.69 -21.35 51.35
N GLY A 108 -37.92 -21.86 52.32
CA GLY A 108 -36.85 -22.83 52.09
C GLY A 108 -37.39 -24.21 51.71
N ALA A 109 -36.46 -25.00 51.19
CA ALA A 109 -36.60 -26.36 50.70
C ALA A 109 -37.41 -27.33 51.58
N ASN A 110 -38.15 -28.21 50.88
CA ASN A 110 -38.52 -29.58 51.22
C ASN A 110 -38.80 -29.90 52.70
N LYS A 111 -40.09 -29.95 53.05
CA LYS A 111 -40.60 -30.91 54.03
C LYS A 111 -41.83 -31.62 53.47
N SER A 112 -41.69 -32.93 53.30
CA SER A 112 -42.79 -33.89 53.26
C SER A 112 -43.67 -33.73 54.50
N ALA A 113 -44.99 -33.58 54.30
CA ALA A 113 -46.00 -33.80 55.33
C ALA A 113 -47.32 -34.30 54.70
N ARG A 114 -47.41 -35.64 54.59
CA ARG A 114 -48.49 -36.52 55.05
C ARG A 114 -49.94 -35.96 55.11
N ARG A 115 -50.77 -36.50 54.19
CA ARG A 115 -52.18 -36.98 54.28
C ARG A 115 -53.20 -36.20 55.11
N SER A 116 -54.33 -35.86 54.46
CA SER A 116 -55.66 -36.35 54.87
C SER A 116 -56.52 -36.64 53.63
N HIS A 117 -56.96 -37.89 53.48
CA HIS A 117 -58.10 -38.26 52.63
C HIS A 117 -59.38 -37.96 53.41
N SER A 118 -60.38 -37.37 52.76
CA SER A 118 -61.78 -37.70 53.03
C SER A 118 -62.67 -37.34 51.84
N ALA A 119 -63.19 -38.41 51.21
CA ALA A 119 -64.48 -38.56 50.56
C ALA A 119 -64.80 -37.74 49.30
N GLY A 120 -64.79 -38.43 48.15
CA GLY A 120 -65.37 -37.99 46.89
C GLY A 120 -64.94 -38.86 45.71
N GLU A 121 -65.20 -40.17 45.76
CA GLU A 121 -64.97 -41.07 44.63
C GLU A 121 -65.85 -40.68 43.43
N LYS A 122 -65.24 -39.96 42.48
CA LYS A 122 -65.39 -40.22 41.05
C LYS A 122 -63.99 -40.34 40.50
N GLU A 123 -63.67 -41.50 39.93
CA GLU A 123 -62.47 -41.73 39.12
C GLU A 123 -62.46 -40.73 37.94
N SER A 124 -61.95 -39.52 38.19
CA SER A 124 -61.71 -38.55 37.13
C SER A 124 -60.35 -38.88 36.53
N VAL A 125 -60.38 -39.53 35.37
CA VAL A 125 -59.21 -39.55 34.49
C VAL A 125 -58.73 -38.11 34.34
N SER A 126 -57.53 -37.81 34.81
CA SER A 126 -56.91 -36.49 34.70
C SER A 126 -56.74 -36.17 33.22
N ARG A 127 -57.62 -35.31 32.69
CA ARG A 127 -57.65 -34.89 31.28
C ARG A 127 -57.26 -33.42 31.18
N CYS A 128 -56.61 -33.06 30.09
CA CYS A 128 -56.32 -31.67 29.76
C CYS A 128 -57.62 -30.89 29.52
N PHE A 129 -57.75 -29.73 30.14
CA PHE A 129 -58.88 -28.82 30.05
C PHE A 129 -59.14 -28.36 28.61
N PHE A 130 -58.08 -28.20 27.81
CA PHE A 130 -58.16 -27.72 26.43
C PHE A 130 -58.46 -28.83 25.41
N CYS A 131 -57.76 -29.96 25.46
CA CYS A 131 -57.88 -31.02 24.46
C CYS A 131 -58.60 -32.29 24.93
N GLU A 132 -58.97 -32.38 26.22
CA GLU A 132 -59.66 -33.53 26.83
C GLU A 132 -58.90 -34.86 26.80
N GLU A 133 -57.64 -34.83 26.37
CA GLU A 133 -56.74 -36.00 26.40
C GLU A 133 -55.94 -36.04 27.71
N GLY A 134 -55.64 -37.26 28.18
CA GLY A 134 -54.76 -37.51 29.34
C GLY A 134 -53.32 -37.85 28.96
N SER A 135 -52.92 -37.61 27.71
CA SER A 135 -51.61 -37.95 27.15
C SER A 135 -50.57 -36.85 27.45
N GLY A 136 -49.71 -37.08 28.44
CA GLY A 136 -48.55 -36.21 28.71
C GLY A 136 -48.54 -35.58 30.10
N GLU A 137 -47.60 -34.66 30.32
CA GLU A 137 -47.44 -33.95 31.59
C GLU A 137 -48.52 -32.85 31.73
N LEU A 138 -49.39 -33.02 32.72
CA LEU A 138 -50.47 -32.10 33.03
C LEU A 138 -50.09 -31.16 34.16
N HIS A 139 -50.31 -29.87 33.96
CA HIS A 139 -50.09 -28.82 34.95
C HIS A 139 -51.42 -28.38 35.56
N ARG A 140 -51.43 -28.12 36.87
CA ARG A 140 -52.60 -27.61 37.58
C ARG A 140 -52.67 -26.09 37.49
N ALA A 141 -53.85 -25.56 37.17
CA ALA A 141 -54.12 -24.14 37.27
C ALA A 141 -54.03 -23.70 38.75
N SER A 142 -53.14 -22.75 39.03
CA SER A 142 -52.81 -22.30 40.39
C SER A 142 -52.92 -20.79 40.58
N THR A 143 -53.32 -20.04 39.55
CA THR A 143 -53.42 -18.57 39.61
C THR A 143 -54.68 -18.05 38.93
N PHE A 144 -55.34 -17.07 39.54
CA PHE A 144 -56.50 -16.37 38.97
C PHE A 144 -56.17 -15.64 37.65
N ASN A 145 -54.93 -15.18 37.50
CA ASN A 145 -54.45 -14.54 36.27
C ASN A 145 -54.45 -15.49 35.07
N LEU A 146 -54.28 -16.80 35.30
CA LEU A 146 -54.35 -17.78 34.23
C LEU A 146 -55.78 -17.89 33.69
N ASP A 147 -56.79 -17.99 34.56
CA ASP A 147 -58.21 -18.03 34.18
C ASP A 147 -58.62 -16.78 33.38
N ALA A 148 -58.29 -15.60 33.89
CA ALA A 148 -58.62 -14.33 33.24
C ALA A 148 -58.06 -14.25 31.81
N ASN A 149 -56.81 -14.69 31.63
CA ASN A 149 -56.17 -14.73 30.32
C ASN A 149 -56.80 -15.77 29.39
N VAL A 150 -57.15 -16.95 29.90
CA VAL A 150 -57.79 -18.02 29.13
C VAL A 150 -59.21 -17.61 28.70
N ARG A 151 -60.01 -17.00 29.58
CA ARG A 151 -61.32 -16.41 29.23
C ARG A 151 -61.19 -15.37 28.13
N ARG A 152 -60.27 -14.42 28.28
CA ARG A 152 -60.02 -13.38 27.27
C ARG A 152 -59.68 -14.00 25.92
N CYS A 153 -58.81 -15.00 25.88
CA CYS A 153 -58.47 -15.69 24.65
C CYS A 153 -59.66 -16.46 24.06
N ALA A 154 -60.46 -17.14 24.90
CA ALA A 154 -61.65 -17.87 24.46
C ALA A 154 -62.68 -16.95 23.81
N PHE A 155 -62.90 -15.76 24.38
CA PHE A 155 -63.72 -14.70 23.77
C PHE A 155 -63.13 -14.22 22.44
N GLN A 156 -61.82 -13.93 22.39
CA GLN A 156 -61.15 -13.45 21.18
C GLN A 156 -61.16 -14.46 20.02
N THR A 157 -61.08 -15.76 20.31
CA THR A 157 -61.12 -16.82 19.30
C THR A 157 -62.54 -17.34 19.05
N ASN A 158 -63.55 -16.78 19.71
CA ASN A 158 -64.94 -17.24 19.71
C ASN A 158 -65.08 -18.76 19.95
N ASP A 159 -64.26 -19.31 20.86
CA ASP A 159 -64.18 -20.75 21.15
C ASP A 159 -65.30 -21.14 22.13
N SER A 160 -66.46 -21.46 21.58
CA SER A 160 -67.70 -21.75 22.34
C SER A 160 -67.56 -22.95 23.27
N SER A 161 -66.76 -23.95 22.91
CA SER A 161 -66.48 -25.11 23.76
C SER A 161 -65.68 -24.71 25.00
N LEU A 162 -64.64 -23.89 24.81
CA LEU A 162 -63.81 -23.41 25.92
C LEU A 162 -64.59 -22.45 26.83
N LEU A 163 -65.43 -21.57 26.28
CA LEU A 163 -66.31 -20.69 27.05
C LEU A 163 -67.33 -21.48 27.88
N ALA A 164 -67.90 -22.56 27.33
CA ALA A 164 -68.81 -23.44 28.06
C ALA A 164 -68.12 -24.11 29.26
N LYS A 165 -66.88 -24.59 29.10
CA LYS A 165 -66.08 -25.18 30.20
C LYS A 165 -65.80 -24.17 31.31
N LEU A 166 -65.51 -22.92 30.94
CA LEU A 166 -65.27 -21.83 31.89
C LEU A 166 -66.57 -21.34 32.56
N SER A 167 -67.76 -21.76 32.11
CA SER A 167 -69.01 -21.39 32.80
C SER A 167 -69.22 -22.16 34.12
N ALA A 168 -68.58 -23.32 34.29
CA ALA A 168 -68.68 -24.16 35.48
C ALA A 168 -67.95 -23.60 36.72
N GLY A 169 -67.04 -22.65 36.53
CA GLY A 169 -66.22 -22.03 37.58
C GLY A 169 -64.91 -21.50 37.01
N ASP A 170 -64.12 -20.79 37.81
CA ASP A 170 -62.77 -20.44 37.40
C ASP A 170 -61.87 -21.68 37.36
N MET A 171 -60.80 -21.63 36.55
CA MET A 171 -59.89 -22.76 36.32
C MET A 171 -59.24 -23.30 37.62
N VAL A 172 -59.15 -22.51 38.69
CA VAL A 172 -58.61 -22.95 39.98
C VAL A 172 -59.68 -23.70 40.78
N ALA A 173 -60.90 -23.16 40.83
CA ALA A 173 -62.04 -23.72 41.54
C ALA A 173 -62.49 -25.08 40.98
N ILE A 174 -62.35 -25.29 39.67
CA ILE A 174 -62.66 -26.58 39.01
C ILE A 174 -61.45 -27.52 38.92
N ASP A 175 -60.34 -27.20 39.60
CA ASP A 175 -59.10 -27.98 39.61
C ASP A 175 -58.59 -28.33 38.20
N ALA A 176 -58.64 -27.35 37.28
CA ALA A 176 -58.33 -27.58 35.88
C ALA A 176 -56.86 -27.99 35.68
N LEU A 177 -56.67 -29.09 34.94
CA LEU A 177 -55.36 -29.60 34.51
C LEU A 177 -55.15 -29.27 33.03
N TYR A 178 -53.94 -28.90 32.60
CA TYR A 178 -53.68 -28.55 31.21
C TYR A 178 -52.27 -28.89 30.73
N HIS A 179 -52.12 -29.11 29.43
CA HIS A 179 -50.81 -29.16 28.76
C HIS A 179 -50.30 -27.74 28.49
N THR A 180 -49.02 -27.47 28.78
CA THR A 180 -48.34 -26.21 28.43
C THR A 180 -48.43 -25.89 26.94
N GLN A 181 -48.34 -26.92 26.09
CA GLN A 181 -48.45 -26.79 24.64
C GLN A 181 -49.85 -26.36 24.20
N CYS A 182 -50.91 -26.90 24.81
CA CYS A 182 -52.29 -26.51 24.51
C CYS A 182 -52.58 -25.05 24.91
N LEU A 183 -52.07 -24.60 26.06
CA LEU A 183 -52.17 -23.21 26.48
C LEU A 183 -51.43 -22.27 25.51
N THR A 184 -50.21 -22.65 25.12
CA THR A 184 -49.41 -21.88 24.14
C THR A 184 -50.11 -21.80 22.78
N SER A 185 -50.77 -22.88 22.36
CA SER A 185 -51.56 -22.94 21.12
C SER A 185 -52.77 -22.01 21.18
N LEU A 186 -53.51 -21.96 22.30
CA LEU A 186 -54.60 -21.02 22.51
C LEU A 186 -54.13 -19.56 22.41
N TYR A 187 -53.02 -19.21 23.07
CA TYR A 187 -52.47 -17.85 23.00
C TYR A 187 -52.05 -17.46 21.58
N ARG A 188 -51.46 -18.40 20.83
CA ARG A 188 -51.11 -18.16 19.43
C ARG A 188 -52.34 -17.96 18.55
N ARG A 189 -53.40 -18.76 18.74
CA ARG A 189 -54.68 -18.60 18.03
C ARG A 189 -55.31 -17.25 18.32
N ALA A 190 -55.37 -16.84 19.58
CA ALA A 190 -55.92 -15.54 19.98
C ALA A 190 -55.12 -14.36 19.41
N GLN A 191 -53.79 -14.44 19.40
CA GLN A 191 -52.93 -13.44 18.77
C GLN A 191 -53.10 -13.36 17.26
N ASN A 192 -53.41 -14.46 16.59
CA ASN A 192 -53.66 -14.47 15.16
C ASN A 192 -55.06 -13.93 14.81
N ALA A 193 -56.07 -14.22 15.63
CA ALA A 193 -57.41 -13.65 15.49
C ALA A 193 -57.42 -12.12 15.74
N ALA A 194 -56.56 -11.62 16.62
CA ALA A 194 -56.35 -10.18 16.82
C ALA A 194 -55.60 -9.50 15.66
N LYS A 195 -54.98 -10.25 14.75
CA LYS A 195 -54.25 -9.72 13.57
C LYS A 195 -55.09 -9.71 12.28
N SER A 196 -56.32 -10.19 12.32
CA SER A 196 -57.19 -10.32 11.13
C SER A 196 -58.21 -9.19 10.92
N GLU A 197 -58.15 -8.11 11.70
CA GLU A 197 -58.79 -6.83 11.34
C GLU A 197 -57.74 -5.98 10.61
N PRO A 198 -57.93 -5.62 9.32
CA PRO A 198 -57.06 -4.66 8.65
C PRO A 198 -57.38 -3.27 9.18
N GLU A 199 -56.84 -2.92 10.35
CA GLU A 199 -56.69 -1.52 10.73
C GLU A 199 -55.70 -0.89 9.75
N HIS A 200 -56.19 -0.16 8.76
CA HIS A 200 -55.38 0.75 7.95
C HIS A 200 -54.87 1.89 8.84
N THR A 201 -53.84 1.60 9.65
CA THR A 201 -53.14 2.62 10.44
C THR A 201 -52.20 3.40 9.52
N ASP A 202 -52.13 4.73 9.68
CA ASP A 202 -51.21 5.62 8.95
C ASP A 202 -49.75 5.13 9.00
N GLU A 203 -49.36 4.42 10.06
CA GLU A 203 -48.02 3.82 10.23
C GLU A 203 -47.66 2.79 9.14
N VAL A 204 -48.62 1.94 8.73
CA VAL A 204 -48.41 0.92 7.69
C VAL A 204 -48.28 1.58 6.32
N MET A 205 -49.07 2.62 6.06
CA MET A 205 -48.99 3.42 4.84
C MET A 205 -47.63 4.14 4.75
N ASN A 206 -47.20 4.78 5.84
CA ASN A 206 -45.90 5.45 5.93
C ASN A 206 -44.72 4.48 5.73
N CYS A 207 -44.82 3.26 6.27
CA CYS A 207 -43.84 2.20 6.03
C CYS A 207 -43.76 1.74 4.57
N GLY A 208 -44.86 1.82 3.83
CA GLY A 208 -44.94 1.56 2.39
C GLY A 208 -44.29 2.69 1.59
N ILE A 209 -44.67 3.93 1.87
CA ILE A 209 -44.17 5.14 1.18
C ILE A 209 -42.65 5.27 1.37
N ALA A 210 -42.14 5.19 2.60
CA ALA A 210 -40.71 5.29 2.87
C ALA A 210 -39.89 4.18 2.19
N LEU A 211 -40.48 2.99 1.96
CA LEU A 211 -39.81 1.92 1.24
C LEU A 211 -39.76 2.24 -0.26
N ALA A 212 -40.87 2.71 -0.83
CA ALA A 212 -40.94 3.08 -2.23
C ALA A 212 -39.90 4.17 -2.58
N GLU A 213 -39.78 5.20 -1.74
CA GLU A 213 -38.77 6.24 -1.92
C GLU A 213 -37.33 5.70 -1.81
N LEU A 214 -37.07 4.77 -0.89
CA LEU A 214 -35.77 4.13 -0.76
C LEU A 214 -35.42 3.29 -2.00
N VAL A 215 -36.41 2.59 -2.57
CA VAL A 215 -36.25 1.84 -3.82
C VAL A 215 -35.99 2.79 -4.98
N SER A 216 -36.72 3.92 -5.09
CA SER A 216 -36.44 4.94 -6.09
C SER A 216 -35.00 5.47 -6.00
N PHE A 217 -34.50 5.76 -4.80
CA PHE A 217 -33.12 6.16 -4.60
C PHE A 217 -32.10 5.12 -5.11
N ILE A 218 -32.38 3.84 -4.88
CA ILE A 218 -31.52 2.73 -5.35
C ILE A 218 -31.51 2.69 -6.89
N GLU A 219 -32.67 2.82 -7.54
CA GLU A 219 -32.79 2.84 -9.00
C GLU A 219 -32.11 4.06 -9.62
N GLU A 220 -32.29 5.26 -9.05
CA GLU A 220 -31.64 6.49 -9.51
C GLU A 220 -30.11 6.40 -9.38
N SER A 221 -29.64 5.90 -8.24
CA SER A 221 -28.20 5.70 -8.00
C SER A 221 -27.56 4.73 -8.99
N ARG A 222 -28.33 3.81 -9.58
CA ARG A 222 -27.87 2.90 -10.63
C ARG A 222 -27.73 3.58 -11.99
N ILE A 223 -28.50 4.63 -12.26
CA ILE A 223 -28.39 5.41 -13.49
C ILE A 223 -27.20 6.36 -13.40
N ASP A 224 -27.02 7.00 -12.24
CA ASP A 224 -25.99 8.04 -12.05
C ASP A 224 -24.59 7.48 -11.77
N SER A 225 -24.49 6.30 -11.15
CA SER A 225 -23.21 5.65 -10.83
C SER A 225 -22.99 4.40 -11.68
N VAL A 226 -21.78 4.28 -12.23
CA VAL A 226 -21.36 3.12 -13.03
C VAL A 226 -21.35 1.82 -12.21
N THR A 227 -21.21 1.90 -10.87
CA THR A 227 -21.19 0.74 -9.96
C THR A 227 -21.64 1.13 -8.54
N PRO A 228 -22.94 1.31 -8.28
CA PRO A 228 -23.41 1.69 -6.95
C PRO A 228 -23.29 0.50 -5.97
N VAL A 229 -22.61 0.74 -4.85
CA VAL A 229 -22.53 -0.20 -3.72
C VAL A 229 -23.32 0.36 -2.55
N PHE A 230 -24.37 -0.35 -2.13
CA PHE A 230 -25.24 0.10 -1.04
C PHE A 230 -24.93 -0.65 0.24
N LYS A 231 -24.52 0.04 1.29
CA LYS A 231 -24.42 -0.57 2.62
C LYS A 231 -25.80 -0.65 3.24
N LEU A 232 -26.17 -1.84 3.71
CA LEU A 232 -27.48 -2.07 4.34
C LEU A 232 -27.69 -1.20 5.59
N ALA A 233 -26.62 -0.89 6.31
CA ALA A 233 -26.68 0.03 7.45
C ALA A 233 -27.11 1.45 7.03
N ASP A 234 -26.58 1.93 5.90
CA ASP A 234 -26.88 3.27 5.39
C ASP A 234 -28.32 3.32 4.85
N LEU A 235 -28.73 2.31 4.09
CA LEU A 235 -30.12 2.16 3.65
C LEU A 235 -31.10 2.09 4.84
N ALA A 236 -30.74 1.38 5.91
CA ALA A 236 -31.56 1.31 7.12
C ALA A 236 -31.64 2.67 7.84
N ASN A 237 -30.55 3.43 7.87
CA ASN A 237 -30.54 4.78 8.43
C ASN A 237 -31.37 5.76 7.60
N MET A 238 -31.32 5.66 6.26
CA MET A 238 -32.15 6.45 5.35
C MET A 238 -33.63 6.14 5.56
N TYR A 239 -33.98 4.85 5.60
CA TYR A 239 -35.34 4.39 5.87
C TYR A 239 -35.84 4.88 7.24
N ALA A 240 -35.02 4.75 8.29
CA ALA A 240 -35.34 5.21 9.64
C ALA A 240 -35.57 6.72 9.71
N SER A 241 -34.71 7.48 9.03
CA SER A 241 -34.80 8.93 9.00
C SER A 241 -36.07 9.38 8.28
N ARG A 242 -36.45 8.70 7.19
CA ARG A 242 -37.66 9.02 6.46
C ARG A 242 -38.92 8.70 7.26
N LEU A 243 -38.97 7.55 7.94
CA LEU A 243 -40.08 7.22 8.83
C LEU A 243 -40.28 8.26 9.95
N LYS A 244 -39.19 8.76 10.54
CA LYS A 244 -39.26 9.82 11.55
C LYS A 244 -39.83 11.13 10.99
N GLN A 245 -39.47 11.50 9.76
CA GLN A 245 -40.02 12.69 9.10
C GLN A 245 -41.53 12.57 8.84
N MET A 246 -42.03 11.36 8.64
CA MET A 246 -43.45 11.07 8.41
C MET A 246 -44.25 10.87 9.71
N GLY A 247 -43.65 11.16 10.88
CA GLY A 247 -44.33 11.10 12.18
C GLY A 247 -44.42 9.71 12.80
N ALA A 248 -43.68 8.71 12.32
CA ALA A 248 -43.65 7.38 12.94
C ALA A 248 -42.89 7.41 14.28
N ASP A 249 -43.45 6.75 15.30
CA ASP A 249 -42.86 6.69 16.63
C ASP A 249 -41.50 5.97 16.64
N SER A 250 -40.52 6.61 17.26
CA SER A 250 -39.11 6.18 17.28
C SER A 250 -38.85 4.87 18.07
N SER A 251 -39.89 4.23 18.58
CA SER A 251 -39.85 3.11 19.52
C SER A 251 -39.69 1.74 18.83
N SER A 252 -40.00 1.62 17.54
CA SER A 252 -39.81 0.37 16.78
C SER A 252 -38.41 0.30 16.17
N ARG A 253 -37.55 -0.55 16.76
CA ARG A 253 -36.21 -0.82 16.23
C ARG A 253 -36.33 -1.49 14.86
N ILE A 254 -35.93 -0.78 13.80
CA ILE A 254 -36.00 -1.31 12.43
C ILE A 254 -35.16 -2.58 12.33
N HIS A 255 -35.81 -3.66 11.93
CA HIS A 255 -35.15 -4.93 11.65
C HIS A 255 -34.48 -4.87 10.28
N THR A 256 -33.17 -4.63 10.26
CA THR A 256 -32.37 -4.53 9.03
C THR A 256 -32.48 -5.76 8.14
N THR A 257 -32.61 -6.96 8.72
CA THR A 257 -32.84 -8.21 7.96
C THR A 257 -34.16 -8.17 7.19
N ARG A 258 -35.24 -7.72 7.83
CA ARG A 258 -36.56 -7.60 7.20
C ARG A 258 -36.60 -6.50 6.15
N LEU A 259 -35.91 -5.38 6.40
CA LEU A 259 -35.77 -4.31 5.41
C LEU A 259 -35.01 -4.81 4.17
N LYS A 260 -33.89 -5.52 4.36
CA LYS A 260 -33.14 -6.15 3.28
C LYS A 260 -34.01 -7.09 2.44
N GLU A 261 -34.78 -7.97 3.08
CA GLU A 261 -35.69 -8.88 2.38
C GLU A 261 -36.72 -8.11 1.54
N ARG A 262 -37.31 -7.04 2.07
CA ARG A 262 -38.23 -6.17 1.30
C ARG A 262 -37.55 -5.50 0.12
N ILE A 263 -36.32 -4.99 0.30
CA ILE A 263 -35.55 -4.38 -0.79
C ILE A 263 -35.26 -5.40 -1.90
N LEU A 264 -34.81 -6.61 -1.55
CA LEU A 264 -34.51 -7.67 -2.52
C LEU A 264 -35.75 -8.15 -3.29
N VAL A 265 -36.95 -8.04 -2.70
CA VAL A 265 -38.21 -8.33 -3.40
C VAL A 265 -38.50 -7.30 -4.49
N HIS A 266 -38.22 -6.01 -4.25
CA HIS A 266 -38.46 -4.95 -5.22
C HIS A 266 -37.29 -4.73 -6.20
N CYS A 267 -36.07 -5.04 -5.79
CA CYS A 267 -34.85 -4.93 -6.59
C CYS A 267 -34.16 -6.31 -6.70
N PRO A 268 -34.71 -7.25 -7.49
CA PRO A 268 -34.24 -8.64 -7.55
C PRO A 268 -32.85 -8.80 -8.19
N TYR A 269 -32.37 -7.78 -8.91
CA TYR A 269 -31.04 -7.76 -9.51
C TYR A 269 -29.92 -7.51 -8.48
N LEU A 270 -30.25 -7.05 -7.27
CA LEU A 270 -29.28 -6.86 -6.20
C LEU A 270 -28.93 -8.19 -5.52
N GLN A 271 -27.65 -8.37 -5.21
CA GLN A 271 -27.12 -9.51 -4.47
C GLN A 271 -26.49 -9.06 -3.16
N GLU A 272 -26.61 -9.90 -2.11
CA GLU A 272 -25.97 -9.64 -0.82
C GLU A 272 -24.50 -10.08 -0.79
N PHE A 273 -23.65 -9.21 -0.27
CA PHE A 273 -22.23 -9.46 -0.01
C PHE A 273 -21.93 -9.14 1.45
N LYS A 274 -21.32 -10.11 2.16
CA LYS A 274 -21.02 -9.98 3.59
C LYS A 274 -19.55 -9.66 3.79
N ASP A 275 -19.28 -8.57 4.50
CA ASP A 275 -17.95 -8.18 4.98
C ASP A 275 -17.97 -8.08 6.50
N GLY A 276 -17.65 -9.19 7.16
CA GLY A 276 -17.72 -9.33 8.62
C GLY A 276 -19.13 -9.06 9.15
N ARG A 277 -19.34 -7.88 9.75
CA ARG A 277 -20.65 -7.43 10.28
C ARG A 277 -21.44 -6.57 9.31
N ASN A 278 -20.81 -6.13 8.23
CA ASN A 278 -21.41 -5.27 7.23
C ASN A 278 -22.05 -6.12 6.14
N ILE A 279 -23.22 -5.69 5.67
CA ILE A 279 -23.90 -6.28 4.51
C ILE A 279 -23.95 -5.20 3.45
N MET A 280 -23.42 -5.51 2.27
CA MET A 280 -23.48 -4.66 1.09
C MET A 280 -24.41 -5.30 0.05
N LEU A 281 -25.13 -4.45 -0.67
CA LEU A 281 -26.01 -4.82 -1.78
C LEU A 281 -25.46 -4.18 -3.06
N MET A 282 -25.32 -4.98 -4.10
CA MET A 282 -24.82 -4.53 -5.41
C MET A 282 -25.41 -5.42 -6.50
N ALA A 283 -25.58 -4.90 -7.71
CA ALA A 283 -26.01 -5.71 -8.84
C ALA A 283 -24.95 -6.76 -9.19
N ASN A 284 -25.36 -7.98 -9.52
CA ASN A 284 -24.44 -9.07 -9.84
C ASN A 284 -23.55 -8.73 -11.07
N GLU A 285 -24.13 -8.00 -12.03
CA GLU A 285 -23.46 -7.55 -13.26
C GLU A 285 -22.27 -6.59 -12.96
N ASP A 286 -22.35 -5.85 -11.86
CA ASP A 286 -21.40 -4.80 -11.50
C ASP A 286 -20.25 -5.28 -10.61
N VAL A 287 -20.32 -6.53 -10.11
CA VAL A 287 -19.31 -7.10 -9.20
C VAL A 287 -17.91 -7.08 -9.80
N GLY A 288 -17.78 -7.49 -11.07
CA GLY A 288 -16.50 -7.52 -11.76
C GLY A 288 -15.92 -6.12 -11.98
N ILE A 289 -16.77 -5.13 -12.24
CA ILE A 289 -16.36 -3.74 -12.46
C ILE A 289 -15.93 -3.11 -11.13
N ALA A 290 -16.66 -3.36 -10.04
CA ALA A 290 -16.32 -2.86 -8.70
C ALA A 290 -14.99 -3.44 -8.19
N ILE A 291 -14.73 -4.74 -8.41
CA ILE A 291 -13.44 -5.36 -8.09
C ILE A 291 -12.31 -4.73 -8.91
N ARG A 292 -12.52 -4.57 -10.22
CA ARG A 292 -11.53 -3.96 -11.12
C ARG A 292 -11.17 -2.55 -10.67
N LYS A 293 -12.18 -1.72 -10.40
CA LYS A 293 -12.01 -0.34 -9.94
C LYS A 293 -11.26 -0.27 -8.60
N ALA A 294 -11.58 -1.16 -7.66
CA ALA A 294 -10.87 -1.23 -6.37
C ALA A 294 -9.39 -1.67 -6.51
N VAL A 295 -9.06 -2.43 -7.56
CA VAL A 295 -7.69 -2.82 -7.88
C VAL A 295 -6.94 -1.68 -8.59
N GLU A 296 -7.60 -0.95 -9.48
CA GLU A 296 -7.03 0.16 -10.26
C GLU A 296 -6.76 1.42 -9.42
N GLU A 297 -7.45 1.62 -8.30
CA GLU A 297 -7.32 2.83 -7.46
C GLU A 297 -6.23 2.75 -6.36
N ASN A 298 -5.44 1.66 -6.28
CA ASN A 298 -4.49 1.46 -5.17
C ASN A 298 -3.05 1.86 -5.52
N CYS A 299 -2.74 3.16 -5.48
CA CYS A 299 -1.39 3.69 -5.73
C CYS A 299 -0.28 3.03 -4.87
N ASP A 300 -0.62 2.52 -3.68
CA ASP A 300 0.35 1.82 -2.84
C ASP A 300 0.83 0.51 -3.48
N ASN A 301 -0.07 -0.21 -4.18
CA ASN A 301 0.30 -1.43 -4.89
C ASN A 301 1.26 -1.14 -6.05
N ASP A 302 0.99 -0.10 -6.83
CA ASP A 302 1.86 0.33 -7.93
C ASP A 302 3.22 0.76 -7.41
N ALA A 303 3.26 1.52 -6.30
CA ALA A 303 4.50 1.90 -5.64
C ALA A 303 5.31 0.68 -5.17
N ILE A 304 4.65 -0.35 -4.62
CA ILE A 304 5.28 -1.62 -4.24
C ILE A 304 5.83 -2.37 -5.47
N ILE A 305 5.10 -2.39 -6.59
CA ILE A 305 5.55 -3.01 -7.84
C ILE A 305 6.78 -2.28 -8.38
N LEU A 306 6.75 -0.95 -8.40
CA LEU A 306 7.89 -0.12 -8.83
C LEU A 306 9.12 -0.38 -7.95
N ALA A 307 8.95 -0.47 -6.63
CA ALA A 307 10.03 -0.79 -5.70
C ALA A 307 10.61 -2.19 -5.97
N LYS A 308 9.77 -3.18 -6.29
CA LYS A 308 10.22 -4.53 -6.66
C LYS A 308 10.99 -4.52 -7.98
N ALA A 309 10.49 -3.84 -9.00
CA ALA A 309 11.17 -3.69 -10.29
C ALA A 309 12.55 -3.02 -10.13
N ALA A 310 12.61 -1.92 -9.37
CA ALA A 310 13.86 -1.25 -9.04
C ALA A 310 14.85 -2.17 -8.30
N LYS A 311 14.35 -3.00 -7.37
CA LYS A 311 15.20 -3.96 -6.63
C LYS A 311 15.79 -5.03 -7.54
N ILE A 312 15.02 -5.54 -8.50
CA ILE A 312 15.48 -6.52 -9.50
C ILE A 312 16.60 -5.90 -10.35
N VAL A 313 16.33 -4.75 -10.96
CA VAL A 313 17.29 -4.06 -11.83
C VAL A 313 18.55 -3.67 -11.06
N ARG A 314 18.42 -3.09 -9.86
CA ARG A 314 19.57 -2.73 -9.03
C ARG A 314 20.42 -3.94 -8.65
N ARG A 315 19.80 -5.07 -8.30
CA ARG A 315 20.54 -6.29 -7.96
C ARG A 315 21.40 -6.73 -9.13
N ASP A 316 20.81 -6.85 -10.32
CA ASP A 316 21.51 -7.37 -11.49
C ASP A 316 22.60 -6.38 -11.96
N LEU A 317 22.28 -5.07 -11.96
CA LEU A 317 23.21 -3.99 -12.30
C LEU A 317 24.43 -3.95 -11.36
N LEU A 318 24.21 -4.11 -10.06
CA LEU A 318 25.28 -4.10 -9.06
C LEU A 318 26.03 -5.44 -8.97
N ALA A 319 25.53 -6.51 -9.59
CA ALA A 319 26.22 -7.79 -9.71
C ALA A 319 27.11 -7.87 -10.97
N MET A 320 26.98 -6.93 -11.90
CA MET A 320 27.84 -6.86 -13.09
C MET A 320 29.31 -6.72 -12.71
N GLU A 321 30.17 -7.33 -13.52
CA GLU A 321 31.61 -7.25 -13.41
C GLU A 321 32.09 -5.80 -13.52
N LYS A 322 33.19 -5.52 -12.81
CA LYS A 322 33.89 -4.25 -12.87
C LYS A 322 34.44 -4.07 -14.29
N THR A 323 34.26 -2.88 -14.84
CA THR A 323 34.70 -2.53 -16.19
C THR A 323 35.73 -1.44 -16.08
N ASP A 324 36.96 -1.75 -16.48
CA ASP A 324 38.04 -0.77 -16.59
C ASP A 324 38.29 -0.44 -18.07
N PHE A 325 38.55 0.83 -18.36
CA PHE A 325 38.91 1.26 -19.70
C PHE A 325 40.41 1.06 -19.94
N HIS A 326 40.76 0.22 -20.92
CA HIS A 326 42.14 -0.13 -21.26
C HIS A 326 42.66 0.61 -22.51
N GLY A 327 42.05 1.73 -22.90
CA GLY A 327 42.50 2.56 -24.03
C GLY A 327 41.84 2.25 -25.38
N LYS A 328 40.88 1.31 -25.44
CA LYS A 328 40.11 1.00 -26.65
C LYS A 328 38.67 0.63 -26.32
N PHE A 329 37.75 0.97 -27.23
CA PHE A 329 36.36 0.52 -27.20
C PHE A 329 36.15 -0.64 -28.19
N GLU A 330 35.59 -1.75 -27.73
CA GLU A 330 35.14 -2.85 -28.59
C GLU A 330 33.82 -2.49 -29.30
N ASN A 331 33.52 -3.14 -30.42
CA ASN A 331 32.31 -2.83 -31.22
C ASN A 331 31.01 -3.03 -30.42
N ASP A 332 30.98 -4.00 -29.51
CA ASP A 332 29.83 -4.35 -28.66
C ASP A 332 29.99 -3.86 -27.21
N CYS A 333 30.94 -2.95 -26.95
CA CYS A 333 31.23 -2.48 -25.60
C CYS A 333 30.01 -1.84 -24.92
N GLN A 334 29.15 -1.16 -25.69
CA GLN A 334 27.94 -0.53 -25.17
C GLN A 334 26.95 -1.57 -24.65
N GLU A 335 26.73 -2.65 -25.39
CA GLU A 335 25.78 -3.72 -25.05
C GLU A 335 26.27 -4.52 -23.84
N LYS A 336 27.55 -4.91 -23.83
CA LYS A 336 28.18 -5.60 -22.71
C LYS A 336 28.23 -4.78 -21.43
N SER A 337 28.18 -3.45 -21.55
CA SER A 337 28.24 -2.54 -20.40
C SER A 337 26.92 -2.41 -19.63
N VAL A 338 25.83 -3.08 -20.02
CA VAL A 338 24.55 -2.97 -19.32
C VAL A 338 23.91 -4.34 -19.07
N SER A 339 23.19 -4.49 -17.97
CA SER A 339 22.49 -5.74 -17.65
C SER A 339 21.23 -5.90 -18.51
N GLN A 340 20.89 -7.12 -18.88
CA GLN A 340 19.69 -7.41 -19.68
C GLN A 340 18.39 -6.91 -19.00
N SER A 341 18.27 -7.01 -17.68
CA SER A 341 17.07 -6.54 -16.96
C SER A 341 16.89 -5.02 -17.03
N LEU A 342 17.98 -4.25 -16.95
CA LEU A 342 17.96 -2.81 -17.19
C LEU A 342 17.59 -2.50 -18.65
N LEU A 343 18.20 -3.19 -19.61
CA LEU A 343 17.94 -2.98 -21.03
C LEU A 343 16.46 -3.23 -21.35
N SER A 344 15.91 -4.35 -20.88
CA SER A 344 14.49 -4.68 -21.02
C SER A 344 13.59 -3.62 -20.38
N LEU A 345 13.92 -3.13 -19.18
CA LEU A 345 13.13 -2.09 -18.52
C LEU A 345 13.11 -0.79 -19.34
N VAL A 346 14.27 -0.32 -19.83
CA VAL A 346 14.35 0.90 -20.64
C VAL A 346 13.58 0.74 -21.95
N LYS A 347 13.68 -0.42 -22.62
CA LYS A 347 12.88 -0.69 -23.82
C LYS A 347 11.38 -0.69 -23.52
N MET A 348 10.95 -1.28 -22.40
CA MET A 348 9.53 -1.26 -21.99
C MET A 348 9.04 0.15 -21.66
N ILE A 349 9.90 1.03 -21.12
CA ILE A 349 9.56 2.43 -20.87
C ILE A 349 9.41 3.20 -22.18
N MET A 350 10.34 3.01 -23.14
CA MET A 350 10.36 3.76 -24.39
C MET A 350 9.31 3.31 -25.40
N GLY A 351 9.06 2.01 -25.54
CA GLY A 351 8.16 1.45 -26.55
C GLY A 351 6.96 0.70 -25.99
N GLY A 352 6.75 0.71 -24.67
CA GLY A 352 5.70 -0.04 -24.00
C GLY A 352 6.05 -1.53 -23.77
N PRO A 353 5.33 -2.23 -22.87
CA PRO A 353 5.65 -3.61 -22.50
C PRO A 353 5.14 -4.67 -23.49
N ASN A 354 4.47 -4.29 -24.59
CA ASN A 354 3.88 -5.22 -25.53
C ASN A 354 4.97 -5.95 -26.34
N ILE A 355 4.85 -7.28 -26.44
CA ILE A 355 5.79 -8.13 -27.19
C ILE A 355 5.88 -7.75 -28.67
N GLU A 356 4.78 -7.34 -29.30
CA GLU A 356 4.75 -6.92 -30.71
C GLU A 356 5.53 -5.62 -30.91
N THR A 357 5.34 -4.65 -30.00
CA THR A 357 6.10 -3.38 -30.01
C THR A 357 7.58 -3.60 -29.71
N GLN A 358 7.93 -4.58 -28.89
CA GLN A 358 9.31 -4.93 -28.56
C GLN A 358 10.01 -5.74 -29.67
N SER A 359 9.25 -6.47 -30.47
CA SER A 359 9.77 -7.31 -31.57
C SER A 359 9.93 -6.54 -32.88
N SER A 360 9.20 -5.44 -33.03
CA SER A 360 9.48 -4.47 -34.09
C SER A 360 10.70 -3.63 -33.68
N ASN A 361 11.72 -3.50 -34.53
CA ASN A 361 12.92 -2.67 -34.29
C ASN A 361 12.62 -1.15 -34.24
N VAL A 362 11.39 -0.76 -33.88
CA VAL A 362 10.90 0.63 -33.86
C VAL A 362 11.56 1.43 -32.74
N ILE A 363 11.99 0.77 -31.66
CA ILE A 363 12.73 1.43 -30.57
C ILE A 363 14.19 1.60 -31.01
N GLU A 364 14.65 2.85 -31.13
CA GLU A 364 16.06 3.16 -31.42
C GLU A 364 16.99 2.44 -30.44
N ALA A 365 17.72 1.44 -30.94
CA ALA A 365 18.65 0.63 -30.15
C ALA A 365 19.68 1.52 -29.43
N GLN A 366 20.12 2.60 -30.08
CA GLN A 366 21.13 3.51 -29.54
C GLN A 366 20.61 4.35 -28.36
N ALA A 367 19.41 4.92 -28.43
CA ALA A 367 18.83 5.70 -27.35
C ALA A 367 18.62 4.84 -26.08
N THR A 368 18.16 3.60 -26.27
CA THR A 368 18.00 2.62 -25.19
C THR A 368 19.34 2.33 -24.51
N LEU A 369 20.39 2.03 -25.29
CA LEU A 369 21.73 1.77 -24.78
C LEU A 369 22.33 2.99 -24.07
N THR A 370 22.05 4.19 -24.57
CA THR A 370 22.51 5.46 -24.00
C THR A 370 21.91 5.67 -22.61
N ILE A 371 20.59 5.57 -22.48
CA ILE A 371 19.88 5.73 -21.20
C ILE A 371 20.32 4.65 -20.20
N ALA A 372 20.44 3.40 -20.65
CA ALA A 372 20.88 2.30 -19.78
C ALA A 372 22.31 2.52 -19.24
N GLN A 373 23.24 2.96 -20.09
CA GLN A 373 24.61 3.28 -19.66
C GLN A 373 24.63 4.45 -18.67
N LEU A 374 23.83 5.49 -18.89
CA LEU A 374 23.71 6.59 -17.93
C LEU A 374 23.10 6.15 -16.60
N ILE A 375 22.10 5.26 -16.61
CA ILE A 375 21.56 4.69 -15.38
C ILE A 375 22.64 3.88 -14.65
N ARG A 376 23.44 3.08 -15.36
CA ARG A 376 24.58 2.35 -14.76
C ARG A 376 25.59 3.31 -14.13
N PHE A 377 26.01 4.32 -14.88
CA PHE A 377 27.01 5.30 -14.47
C PHE A 377 26.60 6.04 -13.18
N ASN A 378 25.33 6.41 -13.09
CA ASN A 378 24.79 7.19 -11.97
C ASN A 378 24.28 6.34 -10.81
N CYS A 379 24.29 5.01 -10.94
CA CYS A 379 23.82 4.09 -9.91
C CYS A 379 24.87 3.92 -8.79
N THR A 380 24.48 4.25 -7.56
CA THR A 380 25.34 4.10 -6.38
C THR A 380 24.90 2.93 -5.49
N VAL A 381 25.87 2.24 -4.88
CA VAL A 381 25.63 1.16 -3.91
C VAL A 381 25.01 1.71 -2.62
N ARG A 382 25.54 2.81 -2.11
CA ARG A 382 25.02 3.58 -0.96
C ARG A 382 25.31 5.07 -1.20
N ARG A 383 24.31 5.94 -0.98
CA ARG A 383 24.54 7.39 -0.89
C ARG A 383 24.99 7.75 0.53
N ARG A 384 26.01 8.60 0.65
CA ARG A 384 26.35 9.25 1.92
C ARG A 384 25.29 10.33 2.20
N LYS A 385 24.90 10.50 3.46
CA LYS A 385 23.81 11.41 3.87
C LYS A 385 24.08 12.89 3.54
N ASP A 386 25.34 13.30 3.52
CA ASP A 386 25.71 14.73 3.60
C ASP A 386 26.44 15.27 2.36
N THR A 387 26.45 14.53 1.24
CA THR A 387 27.15 14.95 0.02
C THR A 387 26.22 14.99 -1.18
N LEU A 388 26.06 16.19 -1.76
CA LEU A 388 25.40 16.43 -3.05
C LEU A 388 26.25 15.97 -4.24
N ALA A 389 27.56 15.75 -4.03
CA ALA A 389 28.48 15.33 -5.07
C ALA A 389 28.15 13.90 -5.58
N MET A 390 28.01 13.77 -6.89
CA MET A 390 27.86 12.48 -7.55
C MET A 390 29.19 11.72 -7.50
N TYR A 391 29.17 10.56 -6.84
CA TYR A 391 30.34 9.70 -6.74
C TYR A 391 30.32 8.67 -7.86
N HIS A 392 31.16 8.87 -8.87
CA HIS A 392 31.42 7.88 -9.93
C HIS A 392 32.63 7.02 -9.53
N THR A 393 32.50 5.71 -9.66
CA THR A 393 33.60 4.78 -9.37
C THR A 393 34.25 4.35 -10.68
N LYS A 394 35.57 4.50 -10.80
CA LYS A 394 36.37 4.12 -11.99
C LYS A 394 36.03 2.73 -12.51
N GLU A 395 35.93 1.77 -11.59
CA GLU A 395 35.63 0.35 -11.85
C GLU A 395 34.23 0.08 -12.45
N ARG A 396 33.39 1.11 -12.61
CA ARG A 396 32.00 0.99 -13.08
C ARG A 396 31.63 1.99 -14.15
N GLU A 397 32.61 2.71 -14.69
CA GLU A 397 32.42 3.67 -15.78
C GLU A 397 32.02 2.90 -17.05
N PRO A 398 30.80 3.09 -17.58
CA PRO A 398 30.45 2.52 -18.87
C PRO A 398 31.14 3.29 -20.02
N PRO A 399 31.24 2.70 -21.21
CA PRO A 399 31.93 3.30 -22.36
C PRO A 399 31.44 4.69 -22.73
N LEU A 400 30.13 4.92 -22.74
CA LEU A 400 29.53 6.17 -23.22
C LEU A 400 30.00 7.41 -22.41
N PRO A 401 29.90 7.47 -21.07
CA PRO A 401 30.42 8.61 -20.30
C PRO A 401 31.91 8.88 -20.48
N ILE A 402 32.72 7.83 -20.66
CA ILE A 402 34.16 7.95 -20.93
C ILE A 402 34.37 8.58 -22.30
N TYR A 403 33.73 8.02 -23.33
CA TYR A 403 33.79 8.53 -24.69
C TYR A 403 33.35 9.99 -24.78
N LEU A 404 32.22 10.36 -24.16
CA LEU A 404 31.74 11.73 -24.15
C LEU A 404 32.74 12.69 -23.50
N GLY A 405 33.35 12.31 -22.37
CA GLY A 405 34.37 13.13 -21.72
C GLY A 405 35.61 13.34 -22.60
N LEU A 406 36.10 12.27 -23.24
CA LEU A 406 37.24 12.32 -24.15
C LEU A 406 36.94 13.15 -25.40
N LEU A 407 35.78 12.94 -26.03
CA LEU A 407 35.34 13.67 -27.21
C LEU A 407 35.19 15.17 -26.94
N LEU A 408 34.50 15.53 -25.86
CA LEU A 408 34.32 16.93 -25.46
C LEU A 408 35.67 17.61 -25.21
N HIS A 409 36.60 16.90 -24.56
CA HIS A 409 37.94 17.45 -24.36
C HIS A 409 38.71 17.60 -25.68
N ALA A 410 38.67 16.60 -26.55
CA ALA A 410 39.37 16.60 -27.83
C ALA A 410 38.92 17.77 -28.73
N GLU A 411 37.60 17.96 -28.83
CA GLU A 411 36.99 18.97 -29.70
C GLU A 411 37.10 20.40 -29.13
N THR A 412 36.94 20.56 -27.81
CA THR A 412 36.79 21.90 -27.23
C THR A 412 38.00 22.40 -26.45
N ARG A 413 38.82 21.49 -25.90
CA ARG A 413 39.89 21.77 -24.93
C ARG A 413 39.45 22.61 -23.71
N LYS A 414 38.14 22.72 -23.47
CA LYS A 414 37.57 23.52 -22.37
C LYS A 414 37.24 22.65 -21.16
N ARG A 415 38.08 22.70 -20.13
CA ARG A 415 37.84 22.03 -18.84
C ARG A 415 36.44 22.29 -18.30
N GLY A 416 36.02 23.56 -18.24
CA GLY A 416 34.74 23.94 -17.66
C GLY A 416 33.52 23.35 -18.37
N LEU A 417 33.63 22.92 -19.63
CA LEU A 417 32.55 22.24 -20.33
C LEU A 417 32.47 20.76 -19.93
N VAL A 418 33.63 20.09 -19.83
CA VAL A 418 33.72 18.69 -19.40
C VAL A 418 33.22 18.54 -17.96
N ASP A 419 33.63 19.44 -17.06
CA ASP A 419 33.18 19.42 -15.66
C ASP A 419 31.66 19.64 -15.56
N LYS A 420 31.07 20.56 -16.33
CA LYS A 420 29.61 20.74 -16.38
C LYS A 420 28.86 19.49 -16.86
N MET A 421 29.38 18.79 -17.86
CA MET A 421 28.77 17.54 -18.35
C MET A 421 28.92 16.40 -17.33
N CYS A 422 30.01 16.38 -16.57
CA CYS A 422 30.19 15.46 -15.44
C CYS A 422 29.20 15.75 -14.31
N ASP A 423 28.98 17.03 -13.98
CA ASP A 423 28.02 17.44 -12.94
C ASP A 423 26.57 17.06 -13.29
N LEU A 424 26.24 17.00 -14.59
CA LEU A 424 24.96 16.49 -15.09
C LEU A 424 24.87 14.95 -15.12
N GLY A 425 25.93 14.24 -14.75
CA GLY A 425 25.98 12.78 -14.79
C GLY A 425 26.04 12.19 -16.20
N MET A 426 26.53 12.97 -17.17
CA MET A 426 26.58 12.58 -18.59
C MET A 426 27.97 12.08 -19.04
N SER A 427 29.04 12.58 -18.42
CA SER A 427 30.42 12.21 -18.75
C SER A 427 31.27 11.97 -17.51
N VAL A 428 32.46 11.43 -17.71
CA VAL A 428 33.52 11.43 -16.67
C VAL A 428 34.06 12.85 -16.44
N SER A 429 34.74 13.05 -15.31
CA SER A 429 35.33 14.34 -14.94
C SER A 429 36.53 14.71 -15.82
N TYR A 430 36.88 16.01 -15.88
CA TYR A 430 38.06 16.44 -16.61
C TYR A 430 39.36 15.80 -16.08
N ASN A 431 39.46 15.63 -14.76
CA ASN A 431 40.60 14.94 -14.15
C ASN A 431 40.71 13.49 -14.65
N ARG A 432 39.57 12.77 -14.72
CA ARG A 432 39.55 11.40 -15.25
C ARG A 432 39.95 11.35 -16.73
N VAL A 433 39.58 12.35 -17.53
CA VAL A 433 40.03 12.49 -18.92
C VAL A 433 41.56 12.66 -18.99
N LEU A 434 42.13 13.53 -18.16
CA LEU A 434 43.59 13.71 -18.10
C LEU A 434 44.33 12.45 -17.66
N GLU A 435 43.79 11.73 -16.66
CA GLU A 435 44.33 10.43 -16.25
C GLU A 435 44.39 9.46 -17.43
N ILE A 436 43.28 9.28 -18.16
CA ILE A 436 43.22 8.40 -19.34
C ILE A 436 44.23 8.85 -20.40
N SER A 437 44.30 10.15 -20.69
CA SER A 437 45.26 10.70 -21.66
C SER A 437 46.72 10.46 -21.24
N THR A 438 47.01 10.55 -19.94
CA THR A 438 48.36 10.32 -19.39
C THR A 438 48.71 8.83 -19.42
N GLU A 439 47.78 7.96 -19.03
CA GLU A 439 47.91 6.49 -19.11
C GLU A 439 48.21 6.07 -20.57
N MET A 440 47.46 6.61 -21.54
CA MET A 440 47.71 6.36 -22.97
C MET A 440 49.06 6.89 -23.45
N GLY A 441 49.45 8.12 -23.06
CA GLY A 441 50.75 8.69 -23.42
C GLY A 441 51.92 7.84 -22.91
N ASN A 442 51.85 7.41 -21.65
CA ASN A 442 52.85 6.53 -21.05
C ASN A 442 52.93 5.16 -21.73
N ALA A 443 51.79 4.59 -22.12
CA ALA A 443 51.75 3.33 -22.88
C ALA A 443 52.43 3.46 -24.25
N VAL A 444 52.23 4.59 -24.94
CA VAL A 444 52.89 4.90 -26.20
C VAL A 444 54.41 5.07 -26.01
N CYS A 445 54.85 5.81 -24.99
CA CYS A 445 56.29 5.94 -24.67
C CYS A 445 56.93 4.58 -24.38
N THR A 446 56.25 3.72 -23.60
CA THR A 446 56.70 2.36 -23.29
C THR A 446 56.85 1.51 -24.55
N ARG A 447 55.89 1.62 -25.48
CA ARG A 447 55.94 0.93 -26.77
C ARG A 447 57.09 1.43 -27.64
N PHE A 448 57.31 2.74 -27.74
CA PHE A 448 58.43 3.30 -28.50
C PHE A 448 59.80 2.90 -27.94
N ALA A 449 59.92 2.81 -26.61
CA ALA A 449 61.12 2.30 -25.95
C ALA A 449 61.34 0.80 -26.25
N ALA A 450 60.28 -0.01 -26.22
CA ALA A 450 60.33 -1.43 -26.57
C ALA A 450 60.68 -1.69 -28.04
N GLU A 451 60.16 -0.85 -28.95
CA GLU A 451 60.43 -0.91 -30.39
C GLU A 451 61.80 -0.28 -30.77
N LYS A 452 62.58 0.22 -29.79
CA LYS A 452 63.88 0.91 -30.00
C LYS A 452 63.82 2.05 -31.02
N ILE A 453 62.68 2.73 -31.09
CA ILE A 453 62.48 3.88 -31.99
C ILE A 453 63.00 5.17 -31.34
N VAL A 454 63.15 5.19 -30.01
CA VAL A 454 63.79 6.29 -29.28
C VAL A 454 65.31 6.11 -29.37
N SER A 455 66.01 7.09 -29.96
CA SER A 455 67.47 7.12 -30.00
C SER A 455 68.07 7.22 -28.60
N GLU A 456 69.16 6.51 -28.33
CA GLU A 456 69.96 6.62 -27.09
C GLU A 456 70.55 8.02 -26.86
N ASN A 457 70.50 8.89 -27.87
CA ASN A 457 70.81 10.30 -27.72
C ASN A 457 69.61 11.02 -27.10
N GLY A 458 69.56 11.03 -25.77
CA GLY A 458 68.66 11.92 -25.02
C GLY A 458 68.82 13.34 -25.55
N GLY A 459 67.73 13.91 -26.09
CA GLY A 459 67.73 15.31 -26.52
C GLY A 459 68.24 16.19 -25.38
N GLN A 460 69.15 17.10 -25.67
CA GLN A 460 69.66 18.03 -24.67
C GLN A 460 68.50 18.89 -24.16
N GLU A 461 68.29 18.84 -22.84
CA GLU A 461 67.33 19.70 -22.15
C GLU A 461 67.79 21.15 -22.35
N ARG A 462 66.95 21.97 -23.00
CA ARG A 462 67.24 23.40 -23.19
C ARG A 462 66.92 24.13 -21.88
N GLU A 463 67.92 24.76 -21.27
CA GLU A 463 67.71 25.62 -20.11
C GLU A 463 66.77 26.79 -20.47
N ALA A 464 65.79 27.06 -19.61
CA ALA A 464 64.88 28.19 -19.79
C ALA A 464 65.65 29.51 -19.58
N ILE A 465 65.68 30.35 -20.62
CA ILE A 465 66.25 31.70 -20.51
C ILE A 465 65.33 32.55 -19.63
N ILE A 466 65.74 32.79 -18.38
CA ILE A 466 65.10 33.77 -17.49
C ILE A 466 65.57 35.15 -17.92
N THR A 467 64.77 35.85 -18.72
CA THR A 467 65.00 37.26 -19.03
C THR A 467 64.66 38.10 -17.79
N GLN A 468 65.69 38.52 -17.05
CA GLN A 468 65.52 39.62 -16.09
C GLN A 468 65.27 40.90 -16.89
N ALA A 469 64.03 41.38 -16.86
CA ALA A 469 63.63 42.61 -17.52
C ALA A 469 64.17 43.81 -16.72
N THR A 470 65.34 44.31 -17.11
CA THR A 470 65.79 45.66 -16.75
C THR A 470 65.86 46.49 -18.03
N GLU A 471 64.89 47.40 -18.15
CA GLU A 471 64.74 48.51 -19.10
C GLU A 471 63.90 48.31 -20.38
N PRO A 472 63.13 49.35 -20.79
CA PRO A 472 62.21 49.25 -21.92
C PRO A 472 62.97 49.49 -23.25
N LEU A 473 63.25 48.41 -23.99
CA LEU A 473 63.94 48.48 -25.28
C LEU A 473 62.96 48.78 -26.44
N LYS A 474 63.21 49.90 -27.13
CA LYS A 474 62.48 50.44 -28.30
C LYS A 474 62.67 49.66 -29.63
N ARG A 475 63.07 48.39 -29.61
CA ARG A 475 63.16 47.54 -30.81
C ARG A 475 62.83 46.09 -30.46
N LEU A 476 62.02 45.46 -31.33
CA LEU A 476 61.81 44.00 -31.35
C LEU A 476 63.17 43.30 -31.32
N GLN A 477 63.47 42.56 -30.26
CA GLN A 477 64.66 41.71 -30.21
C GLN A 477 64.53 40.63 -31.28
N THR A 478 65.55 40.48 -32.11
CA THR A 478 65.67 39.33 -33.01
C THR A 478 65.78 38.07 -32.17
N LEU A 479 65.03 37.03 -32.56
CA LEU A 479 65.11 35.72 -31.90
C LEU A 479 66.58 35.27 -31.81
N PRO A 480 66.98 34.62 -30.70
CA PRO A 480 68.32 34.06 -30.56
C PRO A 480 68.68 33.20 -31.77
N GLY A 481 69.97 33.19 -32.15
CA GLY A 481 70.45 32.44 -33.32
C GLY A 481 70.06 30.96 -33.33
N GLU A 482 69.81 30.38 -32.16
CA GLU A 482 69.32 29.01 -31.95
C GLU A 482 67.91 28.73 -32.50
N TYR A 483 67.10 29.77 -32.67
CA TYR A 483 65.78 29.70 -33.30
C TYR A 483 65.83 29.94 -34.82
N ALA A 484 66.86 30.66 -35.29
CA ALA A 484 67.04 30.98 -36.71
C ALA A 484 67.90 29.94 -37.45
N ASN A 485 68.84 29.29 -36.76
CA ASN A 485 69.75 28.29 -37.30
C ASN A 485 69.36 26.89 -36.78
N VAL A 486 68.15 26.45 -37.13
CA VAL A 486 67.76 25.04 -36.94
C VAL A 486 68.26 24.27 -38.16
N PRO A 487 69.20 23.32 -38.02
CA PRO A 487 69.62 22.49 -39.14
C PRO A 487 68.40 21.71 -39.68
N PRO A 488 68.29 21.52 -41.00
CA PRO A 488 67.16 20.82 -41.59
C PRO A 488 67.02 19.43 -40.95
N VAL A 489 65.77 19.07 -40.61
CA VAL A 489 65.44 17.75 -40.07
C VAL A 489 65.96 16.70 -41.06
N GLN A 490 67.00 15.98 -40.66
CA GLN A 490 67.46 14.84 -41.44
C GLN A 490 66.42 13.73 -41.30
N PRO A 491 65.94 13.16 -42.41
CA PRO A 491 65.01 12.05 -42.34
C PRO A 491 65.71 10.89 -41.64
N TRP A 492 65.01 10.22 -40.72
CA TRP A 492 65.57 9.07 -39.97
C TRP A 492 65.89 7.85 -40.86
N LYS A 493 65.56 7.92 -42.15
CA LYS A 493 65.86 6.97 -43.23
C LYS A 493 65.97 7.71 -44.56
N GLU A 494 66.89 7.31 -45.43
CA GLU A 494 67.00 7.84 -46.80
C GLU A 494 65.72 7.60 -47.62
N GLU A 495 64.99 6.52 -47.33
CA GLU A 495 63.65 6.21 -47.87
C GLU A 495 62.71 5.78 -46.72
N PRO A 496 61.84 6.67 -46.21
CA PRO A 496 60.86 6.28 -45.22
C PRO A 496 59.78 5.40 -45.85
N SER A 497 59.59 4.18 -45.33
CA SER A 497 58.50 3.30 -45.78
C SER A 497 57.17 3.87 -45.29
N VAL A 498 56.39 4.43 -46.21
CA VAL A 498 55.02 4.89 -45.95
C VAL A 498 54.12 3.65 -45.90
N PRO A 499 53.27 3.46 -44.88
CA PRO A 499 52.32 2.35 -44.86
C PRO A 499 51.39 2.46 -46.06
N VAL A 500 51.22 1.36 -46.80
CA VAL A 500 50.35 1.31 -47.98
C VAL A 500 48.90 1.55 -47.53
N THR A 501 48.35 2.71 -47.90
CA THR A 501 46.96 3.07 -47.59
C THR A 501 46.03 2.23 -48.46
N SER A 502 45.16 1.43 -47.83
CA SER A 502 44.15 0.61 -48.53
C SER A 502 42.89 1.38 -48.93
N VAL A 503 42.96 2.72 -48.96
CA VAL A 503 41.83 3.57 -49.31
C VAL A 503 41.93 3.89 -50.81
N PRO A 504 40.94 3.52 -51.65
CA PRO A 504 40.92 3.96 -53.04
C PRO A 504 40.86 5.48 -53.08
N MET A 505 41.75 6.09 -53.87
CA MET A 505 41.80 7.54 -54.03
C MET A 505 40.49 7.98 -54.71
N THR A 506 39.58 8.60 -53.95
CA THR A 506 38.35 9.17 -54.50
C THR A 506 38.68 10.52 -55.13
N GLY A 507 39.04 10.52 -56.41
CA GLY A 507 39.17 11.71 -57.24
C GLY A 507 40.31 11.63 -58.26
N GLU A 508 40.05 12.09 -59.50
CA GLU A 508 41.09 12.24 -60.50
C GLU A 508 42.02 13.41 -60.13
N LEU A 509 43.34 13.17 -60.12
CA LEU A 509 44.40 14.17 -59.87
C LEU A 509 44.53 15.22 -60.99
N THR A 510 43.70 15.14 -62.03
CA THR A 510 43.66 16.06 -63.17
C THR A 510 43.31 17.48 -62.75
N ASP A 511 42.58 17.65 -61.65
CA ASP A 511 42.19 18.94 -61.08
C ASP A 511 43.14 19.48 -59.99
N LEU A 512 44.25 18.79 -59.70
CA LEU A 512 45.20 19.27 -58.69
C LEU A 512 45.71 20.70 -58.94
N PRO A 513 46.02 21.12 -60.19
CA PRO A 513 46.43 22.50 -60.47
C PRO A 513 45.32 23.52 -60.19
N SER A 514 44.05 23.18 -60.43
CA SER A 514 42.90 24.08 -60.21
C SER A 514 42.56 24.21 -58.72
N LEU A 515 42.67 23.10 -57.97
CA LEU A 515 42.57 23.06 -56.52
C LEU A 515 43.68 23.85 -55.84
N LEU A 516 44.94 23.65 -56.24
CA LEU A 516 46.09 24.42 -55.72
C LEU A 516 45.92 25.92 -55.99
N LYS A 517 45.44 26.31 -57.17
CA LYS A 517 45.15 27.72 -57.48
C LYS A 517 44.09 28.31 -56.54
N THR A 518 43.12 27.50 -56.11
CA THR A 518 42.12 27.91 -55.12
C THR A 518 42.73 28.06 -53.72
N GLN A 519 43.72 27.23 -53.37
CA GLN A 519 44.47 27.34 -52.12
C GLN A 519 45.35 28.59 -52.06
N TYR A 520 45.95 28.98 -53.19
CA TYR A 520 46.78 30.19 -53.27
C TYR A 520 45.98 31.51 -53.15
N LYS A 521 44.65 31.49 -53.34
CA LYS A 521 43.80 32.67 -53.15
C LYS A 521 43.82 33.23 -51.73
N TRP A 522 44.07 32.39 -50.72
CA TRP A 522 44.27 32.87 -49.35
C TRP A 522 45.56 33.69 -49.22
N LEU A 523 46.64 33.25 -49.87
CA LEU A 523 47.92 33.95 -49.87
C LEU A 523 47.84 35.28 -50.61
N GLU A 524 47.11 35.34 -51.73
CA GLU A 524 46.81 36.59 -52.44
C GLU A 524 45.97 37.53 -51.57
N HIS A 525 44.91 37.04 -50.92
CA HIS A 525 44.13 37.83 -49.97
C HIS A 525 44.97 38.37 -48.81
N MET A 526 45.86 37.54 -48.25
CA MET A 526 46.77 37.97 -47.19
C MET A 526 47.78 38.99 -47.69
N LYS A 527 48.25 38.85 -48.93
CA LYS A 527 49.13 39.83 -49.56
C LYS A 527 48.43 41.17 -49.76
N ASP A 528 47.18 41.17 -50.25
CA ASP A 528 46.37 42.39 -50.41
C ASP A 528 46.07 43.05 -49.06
N VAL A 529 45.81 42.24 -48.02
CA VAL A 529 45.63 42.69 -46.63
C VAL A 529 46.90 43.34 -46.07
N LEU A 530 48.08 42.82 -46.40
CA LEU A 530 49.36 43.33 -45.93
C LEU A 530 49.84 44.54 -46.74
N ASP A 531 49.54 44.57 -48.03
CA ASP A 531 49.92 45.64 -48.97
C ASP A 531 48.91 46.82 -48.94
N GLY A 532 47.69 46.63 -48.42
CA GLY A 532 46.60 47.62 -48.39
C GLY A 532 46.10 47.99 -46.99
N ILE A 533 46.46 49.21 -46.55
CA ILE A 533 45.68 50.10 -45.66
C ILE A 533 45.59 49.70 -44.17
N ALA A 534 46.52 50.26 -43.39
CA ALA A 534 46.44 50.46 -41.93
C ALA A 534 45.35 51.49 -41.50
N ALA A 535 44.21 51.57 -42.18
CA ALA A 535 43.16 52.55 -41.92
C ALA A 535 41.78 52.03 -42.33
N GLU A 536 41.32 50.98 -41.66
CA GLU A 536 39.94 50.77 -41.18
C GLU A 536 39.84 49.31 -40.71
N ALA A 537 39.98 49.12 -39.40
CA ALA A 537 39.78 47.83 -38.76
C ALA A 537 38.30 47.43 -38.87
N ASN A 538 37.93 46.80 -39.98
CA ASN A 538 36.65 46.12 -40.11
C ASN A 538 36.73 44.78 -39.36
N GLN A 539 35.72 44.50 -38.55
CA GLN A 539 35.69 43.49 -37.50
C GLN A 539 35.67 42.02 -38.00
N ASP A 540 35.80 41.81 -39.33
CA ASP A 540 35.69 40.51 -40.02
C ASP A 540 36.94 40.14 -40.84
N MET A 541 38.14 40.52 -40.39
CA MET A 541 39.39 40.07 -41.03
C MET A 541 39.72 38.60 -40.72
N CYS A 542 39.53 37.71 -41.69
CA CYS A 542 39.89 36.29 -41.59
C CYS A 542 41.37 36.05 -41.93
N VAL A 543 42.25 36.19 -40.94
CA VAL A 543 43.71 36.00 -41.09
C VAL A 543 44.12 34.52 -41.16
N SER A 544 43.32 33.61 -40.60
CA SER A 544 43.64 32.18 -40.62
C SER A 544 43.16 31.52 -41.92
N TRP A 545 43.98 30.64 -42.49
CA TRP A 545 43.64 29.83 -43.66
C TRP A 545 42.30 29.09 -43.50
N SER A 546 42.07 28.47 -42.34
CA SER A 546 40.84 27.72 -42.05
C SER A 546 39.59 28.60 -42.02
N ALA A 547 39.64 29.77 -41.35
CA ALA A 547 38.53 30.71 -41.33
C ALA A 547 38.25 31.36 -42.70
N PHE A 548 39.30 31.63 -43.49
CA PHE A 548 39.17 32.16 -44.85
C PHE A 548 38.42 31.22 -45.79
N HIS A 549 38.68 29.92 -45.69
CA HIS A 549 37.94 28.93 -46.48
C HIS A 549 36.53 28.69 -45.92
N ALA A 550 36.35 28.61 -44.59
CA ALA A 550 35.04 28.40 -43.98
C ALA A 550 34.04 29.53 -44.30
N SER A 551 34.48 30.79 -44.32
CA SER A 551 33.61 31.93 -44.65
C SER A 551 33.15 31.97 -46.11
N ARG A 552 33.82 31.26 -47.01
CA ARG A 552 33.52 31.20 -48.45
C ARG A 552 32.78 29.94 -48.87
N VAL A 553 32.58 28.97 -47.96
CA VAL A 553 31.89 27.70 -48.23
C VAL A 553 30.35 27.84 -48.17
N LEU A 554 29.80 28.98 -47.74
CA LEU A 554 28.35 29.18 -47.58
C LEU A 554 27.52 29.26 -48.89
N HIS A 555 28.16 29.19 -50.07
CA HIS A 555 27.45 29.11 -51.35
C HIS A 555 27.98 27.99 -52.25
N SER A 556 27.68 26.74 -51.89
CA SER A 556 27.49 25.70 -52.90
C SER A 556 26.48 24.65 -52.42
N PRO A 557 25.46 24.30 -53.21
CA PRO A 557 24.44 23.35 -52.80
C PRO A 557 25.03 21.94 -52.76
N LEU A 558 24.70 21.25 -51.68
CA LEU A 558 24.99 19.84 -51.41
C LEU A 558 24.73 18.96 -52.64
N GLY A 559 25.78 18.32 -53.15
CA GLY A 559 25.69 17.14 -54.00
C GLY A 559 25.37 15.91 -53.16
N GLN A 560 24.34 15.19 -53.57
CA GLN A 560 23.83 13.95 -52.98
C GLN A 560 24.89 12.82 -52.97
N PRO A 561 24.78 11.85 -52.05
CA PRO A 561 25.70 10.73 -51.99
C PRO A 561 25.36 9.68 -53.06
N THR A 562 26.39 9.21 -53.78
CA THR A 562 26.41 7.88 -54.40
C THR A 562 27.13 6.91 -53.49
#